data_AF-A0A7V5TQR5-F1
#
_entry.id   AF-A0A7V5TQR5-F1
#
_cell.length_a   1.000
_cell.length_b   1.000
_cell.length_c   1.000
_cell.angle_alpha   90.00
_cell.angle_beta   90.00
_cell.angle_gamma   90.00
#
_symmetry.space_group_name_H-M   'P 1'
#
loop_
_entity.id
_entity.type
_entity.pdbx_description
1 polymer ?
#
loop_
_entity_poly.entity_id
_entity_poly.type
_entity_poly.pdbx_seq_one_letter_code
_entity_poly.pdbx_strand_id
1 'polypeptide(L)'
;CPCPETKESCPIDCGEKTEIPCAKEGEKVNRNPLIGPTDQKCCEGLVEVRESRSYSVCKKAQKVLLYYYNPEKDKDEAGNIKCSRDGLVTIERLIPVSQTPIKDTIELLLKGKENLTEEELTQGITTEFPLDGFKLKSVNLKNDGTLILEFDDSLNKTVGGACRVGILWFQIEATAKQFPQVKKVQFLPEELFQP
;
A
#
# COMPACT_ATOMS: atom_id res chain seq x y z
N CYS A 1 -41.52 7.53 -5.93
CA CYS A 1 -42.73 6.82 -6.39
C CYS A 1 -43.68 6.66 -5.21
N PRO A 2 -44.89 7.22 -5.25
CA PRO A 2 -45.91 6.82 -4.29
C PRO A 2 -46.35 5.42 -4.72
N CYS A 3 -45.99 4.39 -3.95
CA CYS A 3 -46.47 3.04 -4.18
C CYS A 3 -47.71 2.83 -3.31
N PRO A 4 -48.92 2.66 -3.89
CA PRO A 4 -50.02 2.07 -3.16
C PRO A 4 -49.77 0.57 -2.98
N GLU A 5 -50.35 0.06 -1.90
CA GLU A 5 -50.20 -1.28 -1.36
C GLU A 5 -50.63 -2.35 -2.37
N THR A 6 -49.68 -3.07 -2.97
CA THR A 6 -49.71 -4.53 -3.27
C THR A 6 -48.55 -4.90 -4.22
N LYS A 7 -47.95 -6.07 -3.98
CA LYS A 7 -46.78 -6.60 -4.70
C LYS A 7 -47.05 -7.01 -6.16
N GLU A 8 -48.29 -6.94 -6.64
CA GLU A 8 -48.72 -7.53 -7.92
C GLU A 8 -48.97 -6.49 -9.04
N SER A 9 -48.82 -5.19 -8.78
CA SER A 9 -49.06 -4.13 -9.77
C SER A 9 -47.83 -3.27 -10.11
N CYS A 10 -46.63 -3.65 -9.66
CA CYS A 10 -45.42 -2.98 -10.11
C CYS A 10 -45.10 -3.38 -11.56
N PRO A 11 -44.97 -2.42 -12.50
CA PRO A 11 -44.39 -2.69 -13.80
C PRO A 11 -43.02 -3.36 -13.61
N ILE A 12 -42.75 -4.38 -14.43
CA ILE A 12 -41.50 -5.17 -14.45
C ILE A 12 -40.27 -4.29 -14.76
N ASP A 13 -40.49 -3.01 -15.10
CA ASP A 13 -39.48 -2.05 -15.55
C ASP A 13 -38.83 -1.20 -14.43
N CYS A 14 -39.08 -1.52 -13.17
CA CYS A 14 -38.41 -0.85 -12.05
C CYS A 14 -37.06 -1.48 -11.73
N GLY A 15 -36.07 -1.17 -12.58
CA GLY A 15 -34.66 -1.32 -12.24
C GLY A 15 -33.88 -2.20 -13.18
N GLU A 16 -33.84 -1.85 -14.47
CA GLU A 16 -32.62 -2.08 -15.24
C GLU A 16 -31.48 -1.41 -14.45
N LYS A 17 -30.76 -2.20 -13.65
CA LYS A 17 -29.41 -1.86 -13.25
C LYS A 17 -28.65 -1.77 -14.56
N THR A 18 -28.58 -0.57 -15.11
CA THR A 18 -27.59 -0.23 -16.12
C THR A 18 -26.26 -0.60 -15.47
N GLU A 19 -25.69 -1.73 -15.88
CA GLU A 19 -24.35 -2.11 -15.49
C GLU A 19 -23.47 -0.95 -15.92
N ILE A 20 -23.09 -0.11 -14.96
CA ILE A 20 -22.25 1.04 -15.26
C ILE A 20 -20.96 0.45 -15.80
N PRO A 21 -20.64 0.67 -17.09
CA PRO A 21 -19.47 0.09 -17.69
C PRO A 21 -18.25 0.63 -16.92
N CYS A 22 -17.36 -0.29 -16.55
CA CYS A 22 -16.14 0.09 -15.88
C CYS A 22 -15.31 1.03 -16.77
N ALA A 23 -14.63 1.98 -16.15
CA ALA A 23 -13.81 2.96 -16.83
C ALA A 23 -12.54 2.31 -17.41
N LYS A 24 -12.25 2.61 -18.68
CA LYS A 24 -11.08 2.10 -19.41
C LYS A 24 -9.82 2.89 -19.07
N GLU A 25 -8.66 2.38 -19.49
CA GLU A 25 -7.39 3.09 -19.33
C GLU A 25 -7.45 4.49 -19.94
N GLY A 26 -7.00 5.50 -19.18
CA GLY A 26 -7.02 6.91 -19.57
C GLY A 26 -8.37 7.62 -19.36
N GLU A 27 -9.44 6.88 -19.02
CA GLU A 27 -10.76 7.45 -18.77
C GLU A 27 -10.81 8.16 -17.41
N LYS A 28 -11.53 9.28 -17.36
CA LYS A 28 -11.73 10.05 -16.13
C LYS A 28 -12.92 9.50 -15.36
N VAL A 29 -12.70 9.26 -14.09
CA VAL A 29 -13.73 8.79 -13.17
C VAL A 29 -14.10 9.92 -12.22
N ASN A 30 -15.38 10.31 -12.21
CA ASN A 30 -15.84 11.43 -11.39
C ASN A 30 -15.81 11.08 -9.90
N ARG A 31 -15.24 11.98 -9.10
CA ARG A 31 -15.15 11.87 -7.63
C ARG A 31 -15.78 13.09 -6.94
N ASN A 32 -16.51 13.92 -7.68
CA ASN A 32 -17.30 15.03 -7.14
C ASN A 32 -18.80 14.74 -7.25
N PRO A 33 -19.49 14.44 -6.14
CA PRO A 33 -20.94 14.19 -6.12
C PRO A 33 -21.78 15.36 -6.65
N LEU A 34 -21.24 16.59 -6.64
CA LEU A 34 -21.93 17.78 -7.13
C LEU A 34 -21.99 17.86 -8.65
N ILE A 35 -21.11 17.16 -9.36
CA ILE A 35 -20.95 17.24 -10.82
C ILE A 35 -21.58 16.01 -11.51
N GLY A 36 -21.91 14.96 -10.75
CA GLY A 36 -22.55 13.76 -11.31
C GLY A 36 -22.31 12.50 -10.46
N PRO A 37 -22.63 11.32 -11.01
CA PRO A 37 -22.44 10.04 -10.33
C PRO A 37 -20.95 9.78 -10.04
N THR A 38 -20.66 9.10 -8.92
CA THR A 38 -19.30 8.79 -8.44
C THR A 38 -19.05 7.29 -8.23
N ASP A 39 -19.97 6.46 -8.70
CA ASP A 39 -19.99 5.00 -8.56
C ASP A 39 -19.20 4.26 -9.64
N GLN A 40 -18.92 4.92 -10.77
CA GLN A 40 -18.03 4.36 -11.80
C GLN A 40 -16.66 4.00 -11.18
N LYS A 41 -16.16 2.82 -11.52
CA LYS A 41 -14.87 2.27 -11.08
C LYS A 41 -14.03 1.91 -12.30
N CYS A 42 -12.71 1.88 -12.14
CA CYS A 42 -11.83 1.35 -13.18
C CYS A 42 -12.06 -0.16 -13.40
N CYS A 43 -11.86 -0.62 -14.63
CA CYS A 43 -11.89 -2.04 -14.95
C CYS A 43 -10.77 -2.82 -14.22
N GLU A 44 -10.90 -4.14 -14.17
CA GLU A 44 -9.89 -5.04 -13.58
C GLU A 44 -8.51 -4.81 -14.20
N GLY A 45 -7.46 -4.82 -13.36
CA GLY A 45 -6.08 -4.56 -13.78
C GLY A 45 -5.72 -3.07 -13.93
N LEU A 46 -6.68 -2.17 -13.71
CA LEU A 46 -6.46 -0.74 -13.65
C LEU A 46 -6.58 -0.24 -12.20
N VAL A 47 -5.86 0.83 -11.91
CA VAL A 47 -5.92 1.52 -10.63
C VAL A 47 -6.30 2.98 -10.84
N GLU A 48 -7.09 3.51 -9.90
CA GLU A 48 -7.49 4.91 -9.88
C GLU A 48 -6.35 5.78 -9.37
N VAL A 49 -5.90 6.72 -10.19
CA VAL A 49 -4.95 7.75 -9.78
C VAL A 49 -5.68 9.08 -9.67
N ARG A 50 -5.63 9.69 -8.49
CA ARG A 50 -6.31 10.97 -8.21
C ARG A 50 -5.53 12.11 -8.86
N GLU A 51 -6.07 12.68 -9.93
CA GLU A 51 -5.47 13.83 -10.64
C GLU A 51 -5.98 15.17 -10.08
N SER A 52 -7.20 15.20 -9.55
CA SER A 52 -7.75 16.40 -8.93
C SER A 52 -8.74 16.06 -7.81
N ARG A 53 -9.28 17.11 -7.16
CA ARG A 53 -10.37 16.93 -6.19
C ARG A 53 -11.63 16.34 -6.83
N SER A 54 -11.81 16.53 -8.13
CA SER A 54 -13.06 16.21 -8.82
C SER A 54 -13.01 14.96 -9.68
N TYR A 55 -11.83 14.49 -10.10
CA TYR A 55 -11.71 13.28 -10.90
C TYR A 55 -10.41 12.52 -10.65
N SER A 56 -10.50 11.21 -10.89
CA SER A 56 -9.37 10.28 -11.00
C SER A 56 -9.22 9.83 -12.46
N VAL A 57 -8.08 9.25 -12.81
CA VAL A 57 -7.85 8.62 -14.11
C VAL A 57 -7.45 7.16 -13.89
N CYS A 58 -8.02 6.26 -14.69
CA CYS A 58 -7.62 4.86 -14.67
C CYS A 58 -6.28 4.66 -15.36
N LYS A 59 -5.29 4.13 -14.65
CA LYS A 59 -3.96 3.80 -15.20
C LYS A 59 -3.71 2.30 -15.09
N LYS A 60 -2.87 1.76 -15.97
CA LYS A 60 -2.39 0.38 -15.83
C LYS A 60 -1.76 0.17 -14.48
N ALA A 61 -2.11 -0.94 -13.84
CA ALA A 61 -1.50 -1.36 -12.61
C ALA A 61 -0.41 -2.41 -12.84
N GLN A 62 0.52 -2.48 -11.90
CA GLN A 62 1.45 -3.58 -11.74
C GLN A 62 1.34 -4.11 -10.32
N LYS A 63 1.60 -5.41 -10.15
CA LYS A 63 1.66 -6.04 -8.84
C LYS A 63 2.99 -5.76 -8.16
N VAL A 64 2.92 -5.45 -6.88
CA VAL A 64 4.08 -5.30 -5.98
C VAL A 64 3.82 -6.03 -4.68
N LEU A 65 4.89 -6.45 -4.03
CA LEU A 65 4.88 -7.12 -2.75
C LEU A 65 5.26 -6.14 -1.65
N LEU A 66 4.46 -6.07 -0.59
CA LEU A 66 4.79 -5.31 0.61
C LEU A 66 5.10 -6.31 1.71
N TYR A 67 6.24 -6.12 2.37
CA TYR A 67 6.67 -7.00 3.45
C TYR A 67 6.33 -6.32 4.78
N TYR A 68 5.37 -6.90 5.49
CA TYR A 68 5.00 -6.54 6.85
C TYR A 68 5.47 -7.62 7.83
N TYR A 69 5.14 -7.48 9.11
CA TYR A 69 5.61 -8.37 10.16
C TYR A 69 4.46 -9.12 10.82
N ASN A 70 4.68 -10.40 11.14
CA ASN A 70 3.79 -11.22 11.95
C ASN A 70 4.60 -11.87 13.08
N PRO A 71 4.44 -11.40 14.33
CA PRO A 71 5.17 -11.91 15.49
C PRO A 71 4.97 -13.41 15.74
N GLU A 72 3.81 -13.97 15.38
CA GLU A 72 3.50 -15.39 15.59
C GLU A 72 4.37 -16.30 14.73
N LYS A 73 4.85 -15.80 13.58
CA LYS A 73 5.76 -16.51 12.68
C LYS A 73 7.23 -16.40 13.08
N ASP A 74 7.54 -15.58 14.07
CA ASP A 74 8.91 -15.29 14.50
C ASP A 74 9.21 -15.75 15.94
N LYS A 75 8.44 -16.71 16.44
CA LYS A 75 8.68 -17.31 17.75
C LYS A 75 9.75 -18.39 17.68
N ASP A 76 10.56 -18.48 18.73
CA ASP A 76 11.43 -19.63 18.99
C ASP A 76 10.65 -20.79 19.64
N GLU A 77 11.35 -21.90 19.93
CA GLU A 77 10.77 -23.08 20.58
C GLU A 77 10.21 -22.78 21.99
N ALA A 78 10.68 -21.72 22.65
CA ALA A 78 10.23 -21.27 23.95
C ALA A 78 9.11 -20.22 23.87
N GLY A 79 8.69 -19.82 22.66
CA GLY A 79 7.65 -18.82 22.42
C GLY A 79 8.12 -17.37 22.44
N ASN A 80 9.43 -17.10 22.50
CA ASN A 80 9.98 -15.74 22.47
C ASN A 80 10.13 -15.24 21.04
N ILE A 81 9.94 -13.94 20.84
CA ILE A 81 10.13 -13.30 19.53
C ILE A 81 11.62 -13.17 19.23
N LYS A 82 12.07 -13.75 18.11
CA LYS A 82 13.47 -13.72 17.66
C LYS A 82 13.89 -12.39 17.04
N CYS A 83 12.91 -11.62 16.57
CA CYS A 83 13.08 -10.38 15.81
C CYS A 83 13.87 -10.59 14.52
N SER A 84 13.53 -11.65 13.80
CA SER A 84 14.21 -12.11 12.60
C SER A 84 13.39 -11.87 11.34
N ARG A 85 13.96 -12.21 10.18
CA ARG A 85 13.26 -12.12 8.90
C ARG A 85 12.18 -13.20 8.74
N ASP A 86 12.14 -14.21 9.60
CA ASP A 86 11.14 -15.29 9.56
C ASP A 86 9.72 -14.75 9.82
N GLY A 87 9.62 -13.67 10.60
CA GLY A 87 8.36 -12.97 10.83
C GLY A 87 7.84 -12.15 9.66
N LEU A 88 8.61 -11.98 8.57
CA LEU A 88 8.15 -11.20 7.44
C LEU A 88 7.05 -11.92 6.67
N VAL A 89 5.97 -11.20 6.37
CA VAL A 89 4.84 -11.69 5.57
C VAL A 89 4.65 -10.78 4.38
N THR A 90 4.52 -11.38 3.20
CA THR A 90 4.27 -10.69 1.94
C THR A 90 2.79 -10.44 1.73
N ILE A 91 2.47 -9.23 1.29
CA ILE A 91 1.13 -8.82 0.89
C ILE A 91 1.19 -8.28 -0.55
N GLU A 92 0.33 -8.78 -1.43
CA GLU A 92 0.22 -8.25 -2.79
C GLU A 92 -0.61 -6.96 -2.82
N ARG A 93 -0.12 -5.95 -3.55
CA ARG A 93 -0.84 -4.73 -3.88
C ARG A 93 -0.68 -4.37 -5.35
N LEU A 94 -1.64 -3.61 -5.87
CA LEU A 94 -1.60 -3.03 -7.20
C LEU A 94 -1.22 -1.55 -7.09
N ILE A 95 -0.16 -1.16 -7.80
CA ILE A 95 0.24 0.25 -7.94
C ILE A 95 0.21 0.65 -9.42
N PRO A 96 0.02 1.94 -9.75
CA PRO A 96 0.11 2.37 -11.13
C PRO A 96 1.51 2.12 -11.69
N VAL A 97 1.60 1.75 -12.97
CA VAL A 97 2.88 1.70 -13.67
C VAL A 97 3.45 3.11 -13.75
N SER A 98 4.68 3.27 -13.25
CA SER A 98 5.37 4.56 -13.18
C SER A 98 6.85 4.43 -13.55
N GLN A 99 7.52 5.57 -13.72
CA GLN A 99 8.96 5.62 -13.94
C GLN A 99 9.77 5.30 -12.67
N THR A 100 9.14 5.40 -11.50
CA THR A 100 9.80 5.25 -10.19
C THR A 100 9.10 4.19 -9.32
N PRO A 101 8.94 2.94 -9.80
CA PRO A 101 8.14 1.93 -9.12
C PRO A 101 8.67 1.56 -7.73
N ILE A 102 9.99 1.63 -7.53
CA ILE A 102 10.63 1.41 -6.24
C ILE A 102 10.15 2.46 -5.22
N LYS A 103 10.19 3.74 -5.60
CA LYS A 103 9.77 4.85 -4.74
C LYS A 103 8.30 4.68 -4.34
N ASP A 104 7.43 4.47 -5.31
CA ASP A 104 5.98 4.36 -5.09
C ASP A 104 5.64 3.18 -4.16
N THR A 105 6.40 2.08 -4.28
CA THR A 105 6.21 0.88 -3.45
C THR A 105 6.68 1.12 -2.02
N ILE A 106 7.82 1.79 -1.81
CA ILE A 106 8.29 2.16 -0.46
C ILE A 106 7.33 3.15 0.18
N GLU A 107 6.88 4.18 -0.55
CA GLU A 107 5.87 5.11 -0.02
C GLU A 107 4.56 4.42 0.33
N LEU A 108 4.13 3.42 -0.44
CA LEU A 108 2.96 2.60 -0.13
C LEU A 108 3.17 1.77 1.14
N LEU A 109 4.34 1.15 1.32
CA LEU A 109 4.70 0.42 2.54
C LEU A 109 4.63 1.35 3.77
N LEU A 110 5.15 2.57 3.66
CA LEU A 110 5.19 3.55 4.75
C LEU A 110 3.82 4.06 5.20
N LYS A 111 2.77 3.92 4.37
CA LYS A 111 1.38 4.13 4.83
C LYS A 111 0.96 3.11 5.88
N GLY A 112 1.68 1.98 5.96
CA GLY A 112 1.58 1.01 7.03
C GLY A 112 0.16 0.50 7.27
N LYS A 113 -0.36 0.71 8.49
CA LYS A 113 -1.71 0.26 8.88
C LYS A 113 -2.82 0.78 7.98
N GLU A 114 -2.67 1.96 7.36
CA GLU A 114 -3.66 2.51 6.42
C GLU A 114 -3.79 1.66 5.14
N ASN A 115 -2.79 0.81 4.87
CA ASN A 115 -2.75 -0.07 3.72
C ASN A 115 -3.08 -1.54 4.09
N LEU A 116 -3.35 -1.86 5.36
CA LEU A 116 -3.75 -3.20 5.80
C LEU A 116 -5.27 -3.34 5.86
N THR A 117 -5.81 -4.49 5.45
CA THR A 117 -7.23 -4.81 5.59
C THR A 117 -7.54 -5.44 6.97
N GLU A 118 -8.81 -5.50 7.35
CA GLU A 118 -9.23 -6.13 8.61
C GLU A 118 -8.87 -7.63 8.62
N GLU A 119 -8.95 -8.31 7.49
CA GLU A 119 -8.56 -9.72 7.35
C GLU A 119 -7.06 -9.91 7.59
N GLU A 120 -6.22 -9.02 7.07
CA GLU A 120 -4.77 -9.08 7.26
C GLU A 120 -4.38 -8.82 8.73
N LEU A 121 -5.06 -7.86 9.37
CA LEU A 121 -4.86 -7.58 10.79
C LEU A 121 -5.31 -8.76 11.68
N THR A 122 -6.43 -9.41 11.35
CA THR A 122 -6.92 -10.59 12.08
C THR A 122 -6.04 -11.83 11.87
N GLN A 123 -5.28 -11.89 10.77
CA GLN A 123 -4.22 -12.88 10.56
C GLN A 123 -2.96 -12.61 11.41
N GLY A 124 -2.96 -11.56 12.24
CA GLY A 124 -1.86 -11.19 13.11
C GLY A 124 -0.75 -10.40 12.42
N ILE A 125 -1.00 -9.89 11.20
CA ILE A 125 -0.06 -8.99 10.54
C ILE A 125 -0.11 -7.64 11.23
N THR A 126 1.06 -7.10 11.56
CA THR A 126 1.23 -5.83 12.23
C THR A 126 2.37 -5.03 11.61
N THR A 127 2.35 -3.73 11.86
CA THR A 127 3.40 -2.80 11.47
C THR A 127 3.33 -1.58 12.38
N GLU A 128 4.47 -0.92 12.56
CA GLU A 128 4.50 0.37 13.24
C GLU A 128 4.37 1.55 12.28
N PHE A 129 4.45 1.30 10.97
CA PHE A 129 4.16 2.36 10.00
C PHE A 129 2.66 2.69 10.02
N PRO A 130 2.27 3.93 9.72
CA PRO A 130 3.14 5.10 9.52
C PRO A 130 3.73 5.58 10.85
N LEU A 131 4.97 6.09 10.80
CA LEU A 131 5.64 6.70 11.95
C LEU A 131 5.60 8.22 11.81
N ASP A 132 5.22 8.93 12.87
CA ASP A 132 5.15 10.39 12.86
C ASP A 132 6.50 11.03 12.56
N GLY A 133 6.53 11.94 11.59
CA GLY A 133 7.76 12.61 11.17
C GLY A 133 8.72 11.71 10.37
N PHE A 134 8.36 10.45 10.10
CA PHE A 134 9.15 9.54 9.27
C PHE A 134 8.65 9.52 7.83
N LYS A 135 9.47 9.97 6.88
CA LYS A 135 9.07 10.09 5.46
C LYS A 135 10.23 9.81 4.53
N LEU A 136 9.93 9.22 3.36
CA LEU A 136 10.92 9.05 2.30
C LEU A 136 11.24 10.41 1.66
N LYS A 137 12.50 10.83 1.70
CA LYS A 137 13.00 12.05 1.04
C LYS A 137 13.46 11.77 -0.38
N SER A 138 14.31 10.77 -0.56
CA SER A 138 14.93 10.47 -1.85
C SER A 138 15.18 8.98 -2.05
N VAL A 139 15.21 8.57 -3.32
CA VAL A 139 15.48 7.20 -3.75
C VAL A 139 16.49 7.29 -4.88
N ASN A 140 17.67 6.71 -4.69
CA ASN A 140 18.74 6.73 -5.68
C ASN A 140 19.29 5.32 -5.88
N LEU A 141 19.03 4.75 -7.06
CA LEU A 141 19.58 3.45 -7.45
C LEU A 141 20.88 3.68 -8.22
N LYS A 142 22.00 3.23 -7.66
CA LYS A 142 23.30 3.24 -8.32
C LYS A 142 23.41 2.11 -9.34
N ASN A 143 24.29 2.30 -10.33
CA ASN A 143 24.54 1.33 -11.41
C ASN A 143 25.07 -0.03 -10.93
N ASP A 144 25.66 -0.10 -9.74
CA ASP A 144 26.15 -1.33 -9.11
C ASP A 144 25.01 -2.16 -8.47
N GLY A 145 23.79 -1.62 -8.42
CA GLY A 145 22.61 -2.21 -7.78
C GLY A 145 22.45 -1.80 -6.31
N THR A 146 23.21 -0.82 -5.83
CA THR A 146 23.02 -0.25 -4.48
C THR A 146 21.89 0.80 -4.51
N LEU A 147 20.78 0.51 -3.83
CA LEU A 147 19.67 1.43 -3.61
C LEU A 147 19.91 2.24 -2.34
N ILE A 148 20.05 3.55 -2.49
CA ILE A 148 20.12 4.49 -1.38
C ILE A 148 18.71 5.03 -1.14
N LEU A 149 18.21 4.83 0.07
CA LEU A 149 16.95 5.36 0.56
C LEU A 149 17.25 6.40 1.63
N GLU A 150 16.89 7.64 1.36
CA GLU A 150 17.04 8.74 2.32
C GLU A 150 15.69 9.03 2.95
N PHE A 151 15.66 9.09 4.28
CA PHE A 151 14.46 9.41 5.04
C PHE A 151 14.62 10.67 5.87
N ASP A 152 13.49 11.34 6.10
CA ASP A 152 13.31 12.23 7.24
C ASP A 152 12.94 11.37 8.45
N ASP A 153 13.59 11.58 9.59
CA ASP A 153 13.15 11.06 10.88
C ASP A 153 13.27 12.17 11.94
N SER A 154 12.59 13.29 11.69
CA SER A 154 12.71 14.50 12.52
C SER A 154 12.31 14.31 13.99
N LEU A 155 11.55 13.25 14.29
CA LEU A 155 11.08 12.91 15.62
C LEU A 155 11.79 11.68 16.23
N ASN A 156 12.84 11.17 15.58
CA ASN A 156 13.61 10.00 15.98
C ASN A 156 12.68 8.80 16.31
N LYS A 157 11.71 8.51 15.44
CA LYS A 157 10.78 7.38 15.62
C LYS A 157 11.36 6.06 15.14
N THR A 158 12.46 6.08 14.40
CA THR A 158 13.15 4.87 13.93
C THR A 158 14.23 4.37 14.88
N VAL A 159 14.52 5.06 15.98
CA VAL A 159 15.45 4.57 17.02
C VAL A 159 14.72 3.77 18.11
N GLY A 160 15.44 2.94 18.85
CA GLY A 160 14.92 2.14 19.96
C GLY A 160 15.45 0.71 19.91
N GLY A 161 14.96 -0.17 20.78
CA GLY A 161 15.60 -1.49 20.96
C GLY A 161 15.84 -2.29 19.66
N ALA A 162 16.97 -3.00 19.62
CA ALA A 162 17.48 -3.74 18.44
C ALA A 162 16.42 -4.58 17.70
N CYS A 163 15.53 -5.23 18.45
CA CYS A 163 14.41 -6.00 17.90
C CYS A 163 13.50 -5.15 17.01
N ARG A 164 13.01 -4.04 17.56
CA ARG A 164 12.06 -3.14 16.92
C ARG A 164 12.64 -2.54 15.65
N VAL A 165 13.82 -1.94 15.77
CA VAL A 165 14.47 -1.24 14.65
C VAL A 165 14.89 -2.21 13.56
N GLY A 166 15.31 -3.42 13.92
CA GLY A 166 15.58 -4.52 12.99
C GLY A 166 14.33 -4.88 12.18
N ILE A 167 13.16 -5.02 12.80
CA ILE A 167 11.91 -5.33 12.10
C ILE A 167 11.51 -4.22 11.12
N LEU A 168 11.68 -2.94 11.50
CA LEU A 168 11.42 -1.81 10.59
C LEU A 168 12.36 -1.82 9.38
N TRP A 169 13.66 -2.05 9.63
CA TRP A 169 14.66 -2.19 8.59
C TRP A 169 14.31 -3.32 7.63
N PHE A 170 13.99 -4.51 8.16
CA PHE A 170 13.72 -5.70 7.36
C PHE A 170 12.50 -5.54 6.45
N GLN A 171 11.43 -4.89 6.92
CA GLN A 171 10.25 -4.59 6.09
C GLN A 171 10.62 -3.74 4.87
N ILE A 172 11.35 -2.64 5.07
CA ILE A 172 11.75 -1.75 3.97
C ILE A 172 12.76 -2.44 3.05
N GLU A 173 13.77 -3.11 3.62
CA GLU A 173 14.81 -3.78 2.87
C GLU A 173 14.25 -4.88 1.97
N ALA A 174 13.40 -5.76 2.51
CA ALA A 174 12.79 -6.85 1.74
C ALA A 174 11.87 -6.31 0.64
N THR A 175 11.09 -5.27 0.94
CA THR A 175 10.23 -4.60 -0.03
C THR A 175 11.06 -3.98 -1.16
N ALA A 176 12.19 -3.33 -0.86
CA ALA A 176 13.07 -2.79 -1.91
C ALA A 176 13.73 -3.89 -2.74
N LYS A 177 14.15 -4.99 -2.11
CA LYS A 177 14.86 -6.11 -2.77
C LYS A 177 13.97 -6.98 -3.66
N GLN A 178 12.65 -6.79 -3.67
CA GLN A 178 11.78 -7.46 -4.64
C GLN A 178 12.12 -7.08 -6.09
N PHE A 179 12.70 -5.88 -6.29
CA PHE A 179 13.07 -5.37 -7.59
C PHE A 179 14.43 -5.95 -8.00
N PRO A 180 14.53 -6.72 -9.11
CA PRO A 180 15.76 -7.45 -9.46
C PRO A 180 17.02 -6.59 -9.62
N GLN A 181 16.85 -5.31 -9.92
CA GLN A 181 17.94 -4.35 -10.03
C GLN A 181 18.53 -3.92 -8.67
N VAL A 182 17.83 -4.16 -7.56
CA VAL A 182 18.25 -3.81 -6.20
C VAL A 182 18.99 -5.00 -5.58
N LYS A 183 20.31 -4.89 -5.50
CA LYS A 183 21.18 -5.90 -4.88
C LYS A 183 21.46 -5.60 -3.41
N LYS A 184 21.57 -4.31 -3.08
CA LYS A 184 21.86 -3.81 -1.73
C LYS A 184 20.99 -2.61 -1.42
N VAL A 185 20.65 -2.43 -0.15
CA VAL A 185 19.90 -1.27 0.34
C VAL A 185 20.75 -0.56 1.37
N GLN A 186 20.88 0.74 1.23
CA GLN A 186 21.56 1.63 2.17
C GLN A 186 20.57 2.69 2.64
N PHE A 187 20.52 2.91 3.94
CA PHE A 187 19.65 3.89 4.58
C PHE A 187 20.45 5.15 4.91
N LEU A 188 19.86 6.32 4.66
CA LEU A 188 20.38 7.61 5.08
C LEU A 188 19.32 8.39 5.86
N PRO A 189 19.70 9.08 6.95
CA PRO A 189 21.06 9.14 7.51
C PRO A 189 21.48 7.82 8.20
N GLU A 190 22.78 7.63 8.48
CA GLU A 190 23.31 6.33 8.96
C GLU A 190 22.86 5.98 10.39
N GLU A 191 22.36 6.98 11.13
CA GLU A 191 21.82 6.86 12.47
C GLU A 191 20.37 6.32 12.48
N LEU A 192 19.74 6.10 11.32
CA LEU A 192 18.44 5.45 11.25
C LEU A 192 18.54 4.00 11.74
N PHE A 193 17.49 3.55 12.42
CA PHE A 193 17.33 2.17 12.88
C PHE A 193 18.46 1.69 13.82
N GLN A 194 19.05 2.60 14.59
CA GLN A 194 20.03 2.27 15.61
C GLN A 194 19.35 1.85 16.93
N PRO A 195 19.93 0.86 17.65
CA PRO A 195 19.42 0.35 18.92
C PRO A 195 19.48 1.35 20.08
#